data_AF-A0A2D8RLU3-F1
#
_entry.id   AF-A0A2D8RLU3-F1
#
_cell.length_a   1.000
_cell.length_b   1.000
_cell.length_c   1.000
_cell.angle_alpha   90.00
_cell.angle_beta   90.00
_cell.angle_gamma   90.00
#
_symmetry.space_group_name_H-M   'P 1'
#
loop_
_entity.id
_entity.type
_entity.pdbx_description
1 polymer ?
#
loop_
_entity_poly.entity_id
_entity_poly.type
_entity_poly.pdbx_seq_one_letter_code
_entity_poly.pdbx_strand_id
1 'polypeptide(L)'
;MRTLALTIVLFFTALAYAGEPTKLDLLRSDYYADQAQEQFGLTKEARDAFKQLKLGNMMAWREVIAPLKKEGKDDEAATESQKLNRPFAREAANLLNCSVKDFWSFNNRVGPEMRKIKRN
;
A
#
# COMPACT_ATOMS: atom_id res chain seq x y z
N MET A 1 9.95 -14.73 17.60
CA MET A 1 9.62 -15.16 16.22
C MET A 1 8.22 -15.81 16.10
N ARG A 2 7.19 -15.28 16.78
CA ARG A 2 5.79 -15.78 16.65
C ARG A 2 4.80 -14.69 16.24
N THR A 3 5.16 -13.42 16.42
CA THR A 3 4.31 -12.26 16.12
C THR A 3 4.32 -11.86 14.64
N LEU A 4 5.45 -12.01 13.94
CA LEU A 4 5.55 -11.69 12.49
C LEU A 4 4.65 -12.58 11.62
N ALA A 5 4.52 -13.86 11.99
CA ALA A 5 3.71 -14.80 11.21
C ALA A 5 2.21 -14.49 11.35
N LEU A 6 1.77 -14.03 12.53
CA LEU A 6 0.38 -13.67 12.80
C LEU A 6 -0.05 -12.38 12.09
N THR A 7 0.84 -11.38 11.95
CA THR A 7 0.53 -10.15 11.21
C THR A 7 0.46 -10.39 9.71
N ILE A 8 1.34 -11.23 9.15
CA ILE A 8 1.30 -11.62 7.74
C ILE A 8 -0.02 -12.37 7.44
N VAL A 9 -0.41 -13.32 8.28
CA VAL A 9 -1.66 -14.09 8.13
C VAL A 9 -2.92 -13.22 8.28
N LEU A 10 -2.91 -12.20 9.15
CA LEU A 10 -4.03 -11.26 9.28
C LEU A 10 -4.10 -10.22 8.16
N PHE A 11 -2.99 -9.94 7.46
CA PHE A 11 -3.03 -9.18 6.22
C PHE A 11 -3.70 -9.97 5.09
N PHE A 12 -3.54 -11.30 5.07
CA PHE A 12 -4.20 -12.18 4.10
C PHE A 12 -5.72 -12.28 4.28
N THR A 13 -6.28 -12.05 5.47
CA THR A 13 -7.75 -12.05 5.63
C THR A 13 -8.40 -10.78 5.06
N ALA A 14 -7.68 -9.67 4.97
CA ALA A 14 -8.14 -8.49 4.22
C ALA A 14 -8.01 -8.66 2.69
N LEU A 15 -7.07 -9.50 2.23
CA LEU A 15 -6.93 -9.90 0.82
C LEU A 15 -8.05 -10.81 0.33
N ALA A 16 -8.83 -11.44 1.22
CA ALA A 16 -9.98 -12.26 0.83
C ALA A 16 -11.10 -11.47 0.13
N TYR A 17 -11.08 -10.14 0.21
CA TYR A 17 -12.05 -9.25 -0.44
C TYR A 17 -11.55 -8.57 -1.72
N ALA A 18 -10.28 -8.78 -2.09
CA ALA A 18 -9.69 -8.09 -3.22
C ALA A 18 -9.42 -9.09 -4.35
N GLY A 19 -10.21 -9.02 -5.42
CA GLY A 19 -9.97 -9.83 -6.64
C GLY A 19 -8.55 -9.68 -7.17
N GLU A 20 -8.11 -10.56 -8.08
CA GLU A 20 -6.70 -10.66 -8.49
C GLU A 20 -6.00 -9.32 -8.83
N PRO A 21 -4.71 -9.16 -8.49
CA PRO A 21 -3.97 -7.96 -8.83
C PRO A 21 -3.84 -7.81 -10.34
N THR A 22 -4.11 -6.62 -10.87
CA THR A 22 -3.91 -6.37 -12.30
C THR A 22 -2.42 -6.23 -12.62
N LYS A 23 -2.04 -6.39 -13.89
CA LYS A 23 -0.67 -6.08 -14.36
C LYS A 23 -0.23 -4.67 -13.95
N LEU A 24 -1.15 -3.71 -13.95
CA LEU A 24 -0.86 -2.34 -13.57
C LEU A 24 -0.63 -2.18 -12.05
N ASP A 25 -1.36 -2.93 -11.23
CA ASP A 25 -1.14 -2.95 -9.77
C ASP A 25 0.24 -3.54 -9.44
N LEU A 26 0.61 -4.63 -10.11
CA LEU A 26 1.93 -5.24 -9.96
C LEU A 26 3.04 -4.24 -10.33
N LEU A 27 2.97 -3.61 -11.52
CA LEU A 27 3.94 -2.61 -11.97
C LEU A 27 4.07 -1.43 -11.01
N ARG A 28 2.94 -0.91 -10.52
CA ARG A 28 2.93 0.20 -9.55
C ARG A 28 3.49 -0.20 -8.20
N SER A 29 3.22 -1.41 -7.73
CA SER A 29 3.76 -1.93 -6.47
C SER A 29 5.28 -2.13 -6.55
N ASP A 30 5.77 -2.64 -7.69
CA ASP A 30 7.22 -2.79 -7.95
C ASP A 30 7.91 -1.44 -7.93
N TYR A 31 7.42 -0.48 -8.72
CA TYR A 31 7.96 0.88 -8.73
C TYR A 31 8.00 1.52 -7.34
N TYR A 32 6.91 1.38 -6.57
CA TYR A 32 6.82 1.93 -5.23
C TYR A 32 7.83 1.29 -4.26
N ALA A 33 8.07 -0.01 -4.39
CA ALA A 33 9.06 -0.73 -3.60
C ALA A 33 10.51 -0.40 -4.01
N ASP A 34 10.77 -0.19 -5.30
CA ASP A 34 12.09 0.23 -5.80
C ASP A 34 12.46 1.64 -5.30
N GLN A 35 11.51 2.57 -5.31
CA GLN A 35 11.72 3.90 -4.75
C GLN A 35 11.97 3.85 -3.23
N ALA A 36 11.35 2.90 -2.52
CA ALA A 36 11.62 2.71 -1.09
C ALA A 36 12.98 2.03 -0.85
N GLN A 37 13.36 1.06 -1.68
CA GLN A 37 14.68 0.44 -1.67
C GLN A 37 15.78 1.50 -1.81
N GLU A 38 15.66 2.39 -2.81
CA GLU A 38 16.61 3.47 -3.07
C GLU A 38 16.73 4.44 -1.89
N GLN A 39 15.61 4.82 -1.27
CA GLN A 39 15.61 5.82 -0.20
C GLN A 39 16.01 5.26 1.17
N PHE A 40 15.57 4.04 1.50
CA PHE A 40 15.70 3.47 2.85
C PHE A 40 16.69 2.31 2.94
N GLY A 41 17.28 1.87 1.82
CA GLY A 41 18.29 0.82 1.81
C GLY A 41 17.75 -0.54 2.26
N LEU A 42 16.57 -0.93 1.78
CA LEU A 42 15.89 -2.13 2.25
C LEU A 42 16.65 -3.41 1.88
N THR A 43 16.49 -4.46 2.69
CA THR A 43 16.87 -5.81 2.26
C THR A 43 15.86 -6.33 1.23
N LYS A 44 16.20 -7.42 0.53
CA LYS A 44 15.27 -8.05 -0.42
C LYS A 44 13.95 -8.45 0.26
N GLU A 45 14.02 -9.01 1.46
CA GLU A 45 12.86 -9.45 2.24
C GLU A 45 11.98 -8.25 2.64
N ALA A 46 12.59 -7.16 3.10
CA ALA A 46 11.87 -5.95 3.47
C ALA A 46 11.23 -5.27 2.25
N ARG A 47 11.94 -5.23 1.11
CA ARG A 47 11.39 -4.75 -0.18
C ARG A 47 10.19 -5.58 -0.61
N ASP A 48 10.31 -6.90 -0.59
CA ASP A 48 9.23 -7.80 -1.02
C ASP A 48 8.01 -7.69 -0.10
N ALA A 49 8.21 -7.61 1.23
CA ALA A 49 7.13 -7.36 2.19
C ALA A 49 6.45 -6.00 1.94
N PHE A 50 7.24 -4.95 1.70
CA PHE A 50 6.73 -3.61 1.43
C PHE A 50 5.96 -3.54 0.11
N LYS A 51 6.43 -4.24 -0.92
CA LYS A 51 5.71 -4.41 -2.20
C LYS A 51 4.34 -5.03 -1.96
N GLN A 52 4.25 -6.13 -1.22
CA GLN A 52 2.98 -6.81 -0.93
C GLN A 52 2.04 -5.94 -0.10
N LEU A 53 2.56 -5.24 0.92
CA LEU A 53 1.82 -4.28 1.71
C LEU A 53 1.20 -3.18 0.83
N LYS A 54 1.98 -2.61 -0.10
CA LYS A 54 1.50 -1.60 -1.04
C LYS A 54 0.47 -2.17 -2.01
N LEU A 55 0.70 -3.37 -2.53
CA LEU A 55 -0.22 -4.05 -3.45
C LEU A 55 -1.59 -4.24 -2.80
N GLY A 56 -1.64 -4.78 -1.58
CA GLY A 56 -2.88 -4.94 -0.82
C GLY A 56 -3.60 -3.61 -0.57
N ASN A 57 -2.87 -2.56 -0.20
CA ASN A 57 -3.44 -1.21 -0.02
C ASN A 57 -4.06 -0.66 -1.32
N MET A 58 -3.40 -0.84 -2.47
CA MET A 58 -3.94 -0.39 -3.76
C MET A 58 -5.20 -1.16 -4.17
N MET A 59 -5.20 -2.48 -3.98
CA MET A 59 -6.35 -3.31 -4.31
C MET A 59 -7.55 -2.98 -3.41
N ALA A 60 -7.35 -2.86 -2.09
CA ALA A 60 -8.40 -2.44 -1.17
C ALA A 60 -8.96 -1.06 -1.52
N TRP A 61 -8.11 -0.11 -1.93
CA TRP A 61 -8.57 1.20 -2.39
C TRP A 61 -9.44 1.09 -3.65
N ARG A 62 -9.02 0.26 -4.62
CA ARG A 62 -9.75 0.03 -5.88
C ARG A 62 -11.13 -0.59 -5.64
N GLU A 63 -11.24 -1.55 -4.73
CA GLU A 63 -12.49 -2.28 -4.49
C GLU A 63 -13.47 -1.51 -3.60
N VAL A 64 -12.97 -0.74 -2.62
CA VAL A 64 -13.83 -0.10 -1.62
C VAL A 64 -13.98 1.40 -1.87
N ILE A 65 -12.87 2.11 -2.03
CA ILE A 65 -12.86 3.57 -2.01
C ILE A 65 -13.19 4.15 -3.38
N ALA A 66 -12.66 3.55 -4.46
CA ALA A 66 -12.89 4.05 -5.82
C ALA A 66 -14.37 4.06 -6.22
N PRO A 67 -15.17 3.01 -5.92
CA PRO A 67 -16.60 3.00 -6.23
C PRO A 67 -17.37 4.08 -5.44
N LEU A 68 -17.08 4.23 -4.15
CA LEU A 68 -17.71 5.27 -3.32
C LEU A 68 -17.49 6.67 -3.90
N LYS A 69 -16.26 6.99 -4.29
CA LYS A 69 -15.95 8.27 -4.97
C LYS A 69 -16.68 8.43 -6.30
N LYS A 70 -16.78 7.35 -7.08
CA LYS A 70 -17.51 7.37 -8.36
C LYS A 70 -19.01 7.62 -8.17
N GLU A 71 -19.56 7.17 -7.05
CA GLU A 71 -20.97 7.37 -6.66
C GLU A 71 -21.21 8.73 -5.98
N GLY A 72 -20.18 9.56 -5.76
CA GLY A 72 -20.29 10.84 -5.05
C GLY A 72 -20.45 10.70 -3.53
N LYS A 73 -20.16 9.53 -2.97
CA LYS A 73 -20.19 9.23 -1.53
C LYS A 73 -18.87 9.63 -0.87
N ASP A 74 -18.57 10.92 -0.91
CA ASP A 74 -17.25 11.44 -0.52
C ASP A 74 -16.95 11.28 0.97
N ASP A 75 -17.97 11.39 1.84
CA ASP A 75 -17.82 11.22 3.28
C ASP A 75 -17.52 9.76 3.67
N GLU A 76 -18.22 8.80 3.06
CA GLU A 76 -17.92 7.38 3.22
C GLU A 76 -16.54 7.04 2.64
N ALA A 77 -16.23 7.57 1.45
CA ALA A 77 -14.92 7.36 0.83
C ALA A 77 -13.79 7.91 1.71
N ALA A 78 -13.99 9.06 2.36
CA ALA A 78 -13.03 9.64 3.30
C ALA A 78 -12.88 8.76 4.55
N THR A 79 -14.00 8.27 5.09
CA THR A 79 -14.01 7.37 6.26
C THR A 79 -13.26 6.07 5.97
N GLU A 80 -13.55 5.40 4.85
CA GLU A 80 -12.87 4.17 4.44
C GLU A 80 -11.40 4.43 4.08
N SER A 81 -11.08 5.58 3.49
CA SER A 81 -9.69 5.98 3.26
C SER A 81 -8.89 6.09 4.55
N GLN A 82 -9.47 6.63 5.62
CA GLN A 82 -8.79 6.72 6.92
C GLN A 82 -8.58 5.35 7.54
N LYS A 83 -9.60 4.49 7.51
CA LYS A 83 -9.51 3.10 8.01
C LYS A 83 -8.43 2.31 7.28
N LEU A 84 -8.30 2.50 5.97
CA LEU A 84 -7.29 1.83 5.15
C LEU A 84 -5.87 2.40 5.36
N ASN A 85 -5.73 3.72 5.36
CA ASN A 85 -4.41 4.36 5.31
C ASN A 85 -3.69 4.42 6.67
N ARG A 86 -4.41 4.48 7.80
CA ARG A 86 -3.77 4.54 9.13
C ARG A 86 -2.95 3.28 9.47
N PRO A 87 -3.49 2.05 9.37
CA PRO A 87 -2.71 0.83 9.62
C PRO A 87 -1.62 0.65 8.56
N PHE A 88 -1.92 0.92 7.28
CA PHE A 88 -0.95 0.87 6.19
C PHE A 88 0.28 1.74 6.47
N ALA A 89 0.09 3.02 6.83
CA ALA A 89 1.19 3.93 7.10
C ALA A 89 2.06 3.50 8.28
N ARG A 90 1.44 2.93 9.32
CA ARG A 90 2.16 2.42 10.49
C ARG A 90 3.01 1.20 10.15
N GLU A 91 2.44 0.25 9.41
CA GLU A 91 3.16 -0.96 9.01
C GLU A 91 4.26 -0.66 7.99
N ALA A 92 3.98 0.25 7.05
CA ALA A 92 4.97 0.77 6.12
C ALA A 92 6.15 1.41 6.85
N ALA A 93 5.90 2.31 7.80
CA ALA A 93 6.95 2.96 8.58
C ALA A 93 7.81 1.95 9.34
N ASN A 94 7.21 0.90 9.90
CA ASN A 94 7.94 -0.19 10.56
C ASN A 94 8.83 -0.98 9.59
N LEU A 95 8.31 -1.37 8.42
CA LEU A 95 9.08 -2.11 7.40
C LEU A 95 10.26 -1.29 6.86
N LEU A 96 10.06 0.02 6.74
CA LEU A 96 11.08 0.96 6.25
C LEU A 96 12.04 1.45 7.35
N ASN A 97 11.82 1.04 8.60
CA ASN A 97 12.54 1.53 9.77
C ASN A 97 12.60 3.07 9.84
N CYS A 98 11.47 3.73 9.62
CA CYS A 98 11.36 5.20 9.63
C CYS A 98 10.16 5.69 10.46
N SER A 99 10.04 7.00 10.66
CA SER A 99 8.86 7.55 11.31
C SER A 99 7.66 7.55 10.36
N VAL A 100 6.44 7.51 10.90
CA VAL A 100 5.20 7.66 10.09
C VAL A 100 5.21 8.98 9.31
N LYS A 101 5.81 10.03 9.87
CA LYS A 101 5.98 11.33 9.19
C LYS A 101 6.88 11.20 7.96
N ASP A 102 8.02 10.52 8.10
CA ASP A 102 8.97 10.31 6.99
C ASP A 102 8.36 9.42 5.91
N PHE A 103 7.61 8.39 6.31
CA PHE A 103 6.82 7.58 5.39
C PHE A 103 5.84 8.45 4.58
N TRP A 104 5.10 9.36 5.21
CA TRP A 104 4.18 10.24 4.48
C TRP A 104 4.91 11.20 3.54
N SER A 105 6.08 11.70 3.94
CA SER A 105 6.94 12.50 3.05
C SER A 105 7.35 11.71 1.80
N PHE A 106 7.77 10.45 1.99
CA PHE A 106 8.06 9.51 0.90
C PHE A 106 6.83 9.26 0.02
N ASN A 107 5.68 8.91 0.62
CA ASN A 107 4.46 8.61 -0.11
C ASN A 107 3.94 9.82 -0.92
N ASN A 108 4.07 11.04 -0.38
CA ASN A 108 3.65 12.26 -1.06
C ASN A 108 4.54 12.58 -2.28
N ARG A 109 5.81 12.18 -2.25
CA ARG A 109 6.72 12.28 -3.40
C ARG A 109 6.46 11.18 -4.43
N VAL A 110 6.37 9.92 -4.01
CA VAL A 110 6.36 8.75 -4.90
C VAL A 110 4.97 8.38 -5.40
N GLY A 111 3.93 8.54 -4.56
CA GLY A 111 2.56 8.19 -4.88
C GLY A 111 2.01 8.86 -6.15
N PRO A 112 2.21 10.18 -6.35
CA PRO A 112 1.84 10.84 -7.60
C PRO A 112 2.55 10.29 -8.84
N GLU A 113 3.86 10.04 -8.76
CA GLU A 113 4.64 9.49 -9.88
C GLU A 113 4.19 8.06 -10.23
N MET A 114 3.96 7.23 -9.21
CA MET A 114 3.40 5.88 -9.37
C MET A 114 2.05 5.91 -10.12
N ARG A 115 1.19 6.91 -9.85
CA ARG A 115 -0.11 7.05 -10.54
C ARG A 115 0.02 7.41 -12.02
N LYS A 116 1.14 8.02 -12.44
CA LYS A 116 1.40 8.34 -13.86
C LYS A 116 1.75 7.11 -14.68
N ILE A 117 2.16 6.00 -14.05
CA ILE A 117 2.39 4.73 -14.73
C ILE A 117 1.07 4.27 -15.38
N LYS A 118 1.12 4.02 -16.68
CA LYS A 118 0.02 3.48 -17.48
C LYS A 118 0.39 2.10 -18.02
N ARG A 119 -0.61 1.31 -18.39
CA ARG A 119 -0.38 0.07 -19.14
C ARG A 119 0.09 0.46 -20.54
N ASN A 120 1.29 0.01 -20.94
CA ASN A 120 1.72 0.06 -22.34
C ASN A 120 0.84 -0.85 -23.19
#